data_AF-A0A5D3GIX2-F1
#
_entry.id   AF-A0A5D3GIX2-F1
#
_cell.length_a   1.000
_cell.length_b   1.000
_cell.length_c   1.000
_cell.angle_alpha   90.00
_cell.angle_beta   90.00
_cell.angle_gamma   90.00
#
_symmetry.space_group_name_H-M   'P 1'
#
loop_
_entity.id
_entity.type
_entity.pdbx_description
1 polymer ?
#
loop_
_entity_poly.entity_id
_entity_poly.type
_entity_poly.pdbx_seq_one_letter_code
_entity_poly.pdbx_strand_id
1 'polypeptide(L)'
;MKRILSIVLLIFCANANAVVDHYAWGAIAFPDETSTNGLPEAIPCIAKKAFNGQPMLKCTWLETARDVLIWDAQRQLDVRYVNQVSGQCLRGKCRISNAMVGEWNQDVLFTLSIWYRIGTSTDGKPVAYRIDTSRQVSYAEAGSLLYQFYLDIGVPDDQLVPTFNGRYEGGHAAWQAQKGGAKPATQQSPAPSTQTEWPEVKTAWCNPRMDDDCYINSKKVPIAELGKWLPDISESNADQLGGHCETILCFDKDDQPMGYLLQ
;
A
#
# COMPACT_ATOMS: atom_id res chain seq x y z
N MET A 1 -51.13 -48.37 -12.73
CA MET A 1 -49.76 -47.94 -12.35
C MET A 1 -49.63 -46.45 -12.59
N LYS A 2 -49.75 -45.62 -11.53
CA LYS A 2 -49.72 -44.15 -11.63
C LYS A 2 -48.26 -43.68 -11.66
N ARG A 3 -47.89 -42.97 -12.72
CA ARG A 3 -46.55 -42.42 -12.96
C ARG A 3 -46.30 -41.27 -11.97
N ILE A 4 -45.24 -41.38 -11.17
CA ILE A 4 -44.78 -40.33 -10.26
C ILE A 4 -43.91 -39.38 -11.09
N LEU A 5 -44.40 -38.18 -11.36
CA LEU A 5 -43.60 -37.07 -11.89
C LEU A 5 -42.89 -36.42 -10.69
N SER A 6 -41.62 -36.73 -10.49
CA SER A 6 -40.77 -35.99 -9.55
C SER A 6 -40.31 -34.70 -10.22
N ILE A 7 -40.87 -33.57 -9.77
CA ILE A 7 -40.38 -32.23 -10.09
C ILE A 7 -39.14 -31.99 -9.24
N VAL A 8 -37.95 -32.09 -9.84
CA VAL A 8 -36.70 -31.66 -9.22
C VAL A 8 -36.63 -30.14 -9.34
N LEU A 9 -37.08 -29.44 -8.29
CA LEU A 9 -36.79 -28.02 -8.09
C LEU A 9 -35.32 -27.89 -7.71
N LEU A 10 -34.46 -27.58 -8.69
CA LEU A 10 -33.12 -27.04 -8.45
C LEU A 10 -33.28 -25.63 -7.89
N ILE A 11 -33.32 -25.55 -6.56
CA ILE A 11 -33.13 -24.29 -5.84
C ILE A 11 -31.67 -23.89 -6.07
N PHE A 12 -31.43 -23.03 -7.07
CA PHE A 12 -30.22 -22.22 -7.12
C PHE A 12 -30.30 -21.22 -5.96
N CYS A 13 -29.84 -21.65 -4.77
CA CYS A 13 -29.38 -20.70 -3.78
C CYS A 13 -28.17 -20.01 -4.38
N ALA A 14 -28.40 -18.85 -5.01
CA ALA A 14 -27.34 -17.87 -5.18
C ALA A 14 -26.92 -17.50 -3.75
N ASN A 15 -25.85 -18.13 -3.27
CA ASN A 15 -25.11 -17.62 -2.12
C ASN A 15 -24.57 -16.27 -2.58
N ALA A 16 -25.33 -15.20 -2.35
CA ALA A 16 -24.77 -13.87 -2.27
C ALA A 16 -23.72 -13.98 -1.17
N ASN A 17 -22.46 -14.13 -1.57
CA ASN A 17 -21.34 -14.14 -0.64
C ASN A 17 -21.43 -12.80 0.10
N ALA A 18 -21.92 -12.83 1.33
CA ALA A 18 -21.97 -11.66 2.18
C ALA A 18 -20.50 -11.22 2.33
N VAL A 19 -20.17 -10.07 1.77
CA VAL A 19 -18.87 -9.47 2.03
C VAL A 19 -19.03 -8.78 3.39
N VAL A 20 -18.03 -8.88 4.26
CA VAL A 20 -18.06 -8.11 5.50
C VAL A 20 -18.15 -6.63 5.14
N ASP A 21 -19.26 -6.02 5.52
CA ASP A 21 -19.56 -4.62 5.27
C ASP A 21 -20.38 -4.03 6.43
N HIS A 22 -20.30 -2.71 6.55
CA HIS A 22 -20.36 -1.92 7.78
C HIS A 22 -21.50 -2.12 8.79
N TYR A 23 -22.50 -2.99 8.56
CA TYR A 23 -23.62 -3.14 9.50
C TYR A 23 -24.17 -4.57 9.62
N ALA A 24 -23.52 -5.56 9.00
CA ALA A 24 -24.03 -6.94 9.02
C ALA A 24 -23.56 -7.76 10.24
N TRP A 25 -22.45 -7.38 10.89
CA TRP A 25 -21.77 -8.26 11.85
C TRP A 25 -21.40 -7.50 13.13
N GLY A 26 -22.15 -7.74 14.21
CA GLY A 26 -22.04 -7.02 15.49
C GLY A 26 -20.80 -7.33 16.34
N ALA A 27 -19.83 -8.08 15.83
CA ALA A 27 -18.63 -8.50 16.57
C ALA A 27 -17.30 -8.08 15.92
N ILE A 28 -17.33 -7.28 14.84
CA ILE A 28 -16.12 -6.86 14.12
C ILE A 28 -15.63 -5.52 14.67
N ALA A 29 -14.38 -5.49 15.12
CA ALA A 29 -13.71 -4.31 15.68
C ALA A 29 -13.09 -3.46 14.57
N PHE A 30 -13.93 -2.81 13.75
CA PHE A 30 -13.43 -1.93 12.70
C PHE A 30 -12.58 -0.79 13.28
N PRO A 31 -11.43 -0.45 12.66
CA PRO A 31 -10.69 0.75 13.03
C PRO A 31 -11.58 1.98 12.84
N ASP A 32 -11.44 3.01 13.69
CA ASP A 32 -12.25 4.22 13.56
C ASP A 32 -11.85 5.09 12.35
N GLU A 33 -10.67 4.82 11.75
CA GLU A 33 -10.12 5.56 10.61
C GLU A 33 -9.98 7.07 10.85
N THR A 34 -9.87 7.50 12.12
CA THR A 34 -9.53 8.88 12.47
C THR A 34 -8.04 9.19 12.27
N SER A 35 -7.22 8.13 12.17
CA SER A 35 -5.78 8.17 11.89
C SER A 35 -5.33 6.91 11.14
N THR A 36 -4.04 6.79 10.84
CA THR A 36 -3.45 5.58 10.25
C THR A 36 -3.36 4.40 11.23
N ASN A 37 -3.59 4.62 12.52
CA ASN A 37 -3.44 3.60 13.56
C ASN A 37 -4.43 2.44 13.37
N GLY A 38 -3.92 1.22 13.52
CA GLY A 38 -4.71 -0.01 13.37
C GLY A 38 -5.01 -0.40 11.93
N LEU A 39 -4.56 0.37 10.93
CA LEU A 39 -4.69 0.01 9.51
C LEU A 39 -3.44 -0.77 9.03
N PRO A 40 -3.58 -1.73 8.10
CA PRO A 40 -2.43 -2.44 7.55
C PRO A 40 -1.50 -1.49 6.78
N GLU A 41 -0.19 -1.76 6.82
CA GLU A 41 0.82 -0.93 6.16
C GLU A 41 0.68 -0.88 4.64
N ALA A 42 0.13 -1.95 4.04
CA ALA A 42 -0.13 -2.06 2.63
C ALA A 42 -1.33 -2.98 2.37
N ILE A 43 -2.08 -2.68 1.31
CA ILE A 43 -3.20 -3.48 0.85
C ILE A 43 -3.07 -3.75 -0.67
N PRO A 44 -3.43 -4.94 -1.15
CA PRO A 44 -3.42 -5.20 -2.58
C PRO A 44 -4.49 -4.34 -3.28
N CYS A 45 -4.17 -3.85 -4.46
CA CYS A 45 -5.17 -3.34 -5.39
C CYS A 45 -5.59 -4.46 -6.35
N ILE A 46 -6.84 -4.46 -6.79
CA ILE A 46 -7.34 -5.39 -7.80
C ILE A 46 -7.89 -4.68 -9.02
N ALA A 47 -7.79 -5.34 -10.17
CA ALA A 47 -8.44 -4.87 -11.39
C ALA A 47 -9.93 -5.24 -11.36
N LYS A 48 -10.80 -4.24 -11.51
CA LYS A 48 -12.25 -4.39 -11.64
C LYS A 48 -12.77 -3.53 -12.79
N LYS A 49 -14.03 -3.74 -13.14
CA LYS A 49 -14.77 -2.81 -14.01
C LYS A 49 -15.60 -1.89 -13.13
N ALA A 50 -15.56 -0.59 -13.41
CA ALA A 50 -16.50 0.37 -12.85
C ALA A 50 -17.92 0.08 -13.36
N PHE A 51 -18.93 0.72 -12.78
CA PHE A 51 -20.34 0.55 -13.19
C PHE A 51 -20.60 0.88 -14.68
N ASN A 52 -19.78 1.76 -15.26
CA ASN A 52 -19.83 2.12 -16.68
C ASN A 52 -19.00 1.19 -17.58
N GLY A 53 -18.44 0.10 -17.03
CA GLY A 53 -17.64 -0.88 -17.75
C GLY A 53 -16.16 -0.52 -17.95
N GLN A 54 -15.72 0.69 -17.55
CA GLN A 54 -14.34 1.11 -17.69
C GLN A 54 -13.40 0.35 -16.73
N PRO A 55 -12.14 0.09 -17.13
CA PRO A 55 -11.13 -0.46 -16.22
C PRO A 55 -10.94 0.42 -14.98
N MET A 56 -10.86 -0.21 -13.82
CA MET A 56 -10.73 0.45 -12.52
C MET A 56 -9.80 -0.35 -11.61
N LEU A 57 -8.94 0.33 -10.86
CA LEU A 57 -8.24 -0.23 -9.71
C LEU A 57 -9.08 -0.04 -8.44
N LYS A 58 -9.36 -1.12 -7.73
CA LYS A 58 -9.95 -1.06 -6.39
C LYS A 58 -8.86 -1.33 -5.36
N CYS A 59 -8.47 -0.28 -4.65
CA CYS A 59 -7.40 -0.25 -3.64
C CYS A 59 -8.02 0.05 -2.26
N THR A 60 -8.97 -0.78 -1.83
CA THR A 60 -9.73 -0.55 -0.59
C THR A 60 -9.75 -1.81 0.25
N TRP A 61 -9.67 -1.63 1.57
CA TRP A 61 -9.78 -2.73 2.52
C TRP A 61 -11.25 -3.07 2.85
N LEU A 62 -12.20 -2.18 2.57
CA LEU A 62 -13.66 -2.41 2.67
C LEU A 62 -14.35 -2.50 1.30
N GLU A 63 -15.53 -3.14 1.23
CA GLU A 63 -16.32 -3.19 -0.02
C GLU A 63 -16.98 -1.86 -0.29
N THR A 64 -17.83 -1.42 0.65
CA THR A 64 -18.53 -0.16 0.54
C THR A 64 -17.85 0.90 1.39
N ALA A 65 -18.01 2.13 0.92
CA ALA A 65 -17.55 3.28 1.65
C ALA A 65 -18.48 3.54 2.85
N ARG A 66 -17.90 4.11 3.89
CA ARG A 66 -18.61 4.57 5.08
C ARG A 66 -18.17 5.98 5.44
N ASP A 67 -18.97 6.61 6.29
CA ASP A 67 -18.65 7.89 6.88
C ASP A 67 -17.74 7.70 8.11
N VAL A 68 -16.71 8.53 8.20
CA VAL A 68 -15.82 8.68 9.35
C VAL A 68 -15.91 10.12 9.82
N LEU A 69 -15.99 10.30 11.14
CA LEU A 69 -15.97 11.62 11.77
C LEU A 69 -14.54 11.94 12.19
N ILE A 70 -13.98 13.01 11.61
CA ILE A 70 -12.63 13.48 11.93
C ILE A 70 -12.75 14.89 12.48
N TRP A 71 -12.18 15.11 13.66
CA TRP A 71 -12.14 16.43 14.29
C TRP A 71 -11.32 17.41 13.43
N ASP A 72 -11.95 18.49 12.98
CA ASP A 72 -11.27 19.59 12.28
C ASP A 72 -10.91 20.69 13.28
N ALA A 73 -9.62 20.79 13.61
CA ALA A 73 -9.12 21.78 14.57
C ALA A 73 -9.29 23.24 14.09
N GLN A 74 -9.38 23.50 12.79
CA GLN A 74 -9.60 24.86 12.28
C GLN A 74 -11.07 25.26 12.41
N ARG A 75 -11.98 24.31 12.18
CA ARG A 75 -13.44 24.55 12.24
C ARG A 75 -14.03 24.30 13.63
N GLN A 76 -13.29 23.67 14.53
CA GLN A 76 -13.71 23.29 15.88
C GLN A 76 -14.98 22.43 15.88
N LEU A 77 -15.05 21.48 14.94
CA LEU A 77 -16.18 20.56 14.81
C LEU A 77 -15.75 19.24 14.15
N ASP A 78 -16.52 18.18 14.37
CA ASP A 78 -16.36 16.91 13.67
C ASP A 78 -16.84 17.06 12.22
N VAL A 79 -15.93 16.84 11.27
CA VAL A 79 -16.23 16.82 9.85
C VAL A 79 -16.40 15.38 9.39
N ARG A 80 -17.47 15.15 8.63
CA ARG A 80 -17.77 13.86 8.04
C ARG A 80 -17.01 13.67 6.74
N TYR A 81 -16.20 12.62 6.68
CA TYR A 81 -15.47 12.20 5.47
C TYR A 81 -15.93 10.81 5.03
N VAL A 82 -16.00 10.60 3.73
CA VAL A 82 -16.15 9.26 3.17
C VAL A 82 -14.78 8.59 3.20
N ASN A 83 -14.67 7.38 3.76
CA ASN A 83 -13.39 6.69 3.94
C ASN A 83 -12.78 6.09 2.65
N GLN A 84 -13.41 6.35 1.51
CA GLN A 84 -12.93 5.98 0.19
C GLN A 84 -13.04 7.18 -0.74
N VAL A 85 -12.01 7.40 -1.55
CA VAL A 85 -11.94 8.44 -2.58
C VAL A 85 -11.81 7.79 -3.96
N SER A 86 -12.36 8.47 -4.96
CA SER A 86 -12.25 8.05 -6.35
C SER A 86 -11.47 9.08 -7.15
N GLY A 87 -10.72 8.60 -8.14
CA GLY A 87 -9.91 9.44 -9.00
C GLY A 87 -9.45 8.71 -10.24
N GLN A 88 -8.41 9.25 -10.87
CA GLN A 88 -7.86 8.70 -12.10
C GLN A 88 -6.34 8.73 -12.10
N CYS A 89 -5.73 7.64 -12.56
CA CYS A 89 -4.33 7.61 -12.96
C CYS A 89 -4.23 7.99 -14.43
N LEU A 90 -3.38 8.97 -14.73
CA LEU A 90 -3.08 9.43 -16.09
C LEU A 90 -1.57 9.64 -16.22
N ARG A 91 -0.95 8.96 -17.18
CA ARG A 91 0.48 9.09 -17.52
C ARG A 91 1.38 8.90 -16.29
N GLY A 92 1.18 7.83 -15.54
CA GLY A 92 1.99 7.50 -14.37
C GLY A 92 1.51 8.13 -13.06
N LYS A 93 0.58 9.09 -13.10
CA LYS A 93 0.23 9.92 -11.92
C LYS A 93 -1.23 9.75 -11.53
N CYS A 94 -1.49 9.31 -10.31
CA CYS A 94 -2.83 9.10 -9.76
C CYS A 94 -3.28 10.32 -8.97
N ARG A 95 -4.43 10.89 -9.35
CA ARG A 95 -4.96 12.12 -8.76
C ARG A 95 -6.43 12.01 -8.38
N ILE A 96 -6.77 12.70 -7.30
CA ILE A 96 -8.12 13.15 -6.96
C ILE A 96 -8.21 14.66 -7.24
N SER A 97 -9.40 15.26 -7.09
CA SER A 97 -9.67 16.65 -7.49
C SER A 97 -8.65 17.69 -6.99
N ASN A 98 -8.05 17.48 -5.82
CA ASN A 98 -7.17 18.44 -5.15
C ASN A 98 -5.82 17.85 -4.71
N ALA A 99 -5.48 16.60 -5.04
CA ALA A 99 -4.25 15.97 -4.56
C ALA A 99 -3.74 14.87 -5.50
N MET A 100 -2.43 14.67 -5.47
CA MET A 100 -1.79 13.46 -5.98
C MET A 100 -1.83 12.40 -4.87
N VAL A 101 -2.27 11.19 -5.23
CA VAL A 101 -2.48 10.08 -4.28
C VAL A 101 -1.69 8.84 -4.69
N GLY A 102 -0.58 9.04 -5.41
CA GLY A 102 0.32 7.97 -5.81
C GLY A 102 0.63 7.92 -7.30
N GLU A 103 1.26 6.82 -7.70
CA GLU A 103 1.74 6.59 -9.06
C GLU A 103 1.37 5.19 -9.55
N TRP A 104 0.92 5.11 -10.79
CA TRP A 104 0.61 3.87 -11.48
C TRP A 104 0.78 4.04 -12.98
N ASN A 105 1.45 3.09 -13.61
CA ASN A 105 1.90 3.18 -15.00
C ASN A 105 0.79 2.97 -16.05
N GLN A 106 -0.46 2.71 -15.65
CA GLN A 106 -1.59 2.55 -16.56
C GLN A 106 -2.63 3.64 -16.34
N ASP A 107 -3.24 4.08 -17.43
CA ASP A 107 -4.37 5.01 -17.40
C ASP A 107 -5.63 4.26 -16.97
N VAL A 108 -6.13 4.56 -15.77
CA VAL A 108 -7.18 3.77 -15.12
C VAL A 108 -7.94 4.62 -14.10
N LEU A 109 -9.24 4.35 -13.92
CA LEU A 109 -9.97 4.87 -12.78
C LEU A 109 -9.50 4.17 -11.50
N PHE A 110 -9.66 4.79 -10.34
CA PHE A 110 -9.43 4.08 -9.08
C PHE A 110 -10.43 4.46 -7.99
N THR A 111 -10.56 3.55 -7.02
CA THR A 111 -11.10 3.82 -5.69
C THR A 111 -10.05 3.44 -4.65
N LEU A 112 -9.82 4.30 -3.67
CA LEU A 112 -8.72 4.22 -2.71
C LEU A 112 -9.20 4.55 -1.29
N SER A 113 -8.77 3.79 -0.29
CA SER A 113 -9.01 4.12 1.12
C SER A 113 -8.24 5.39 1.54
N ILE A 114 -8.86 6.30 2.31
CA ILE A 114 -8.35 7.66 2.57
C ILE A 114 -6.93 7.75 3.16
N TRP A 115 -6.47 6.73 3.88
CA TRP A 115 -5.15 6.69 4.53
C TRP A 115 -4.06 6.03 3.69
N TYR A 116 -4.30 5.86 2.39
CA TYR A 116 -3.41 5.14 1.49
C TYR A 116 -3.04 5.96 0.26
N ARG A 117 -1.91 5.61 -0.35
CA ARG A 117 -1.44 6.06 -1.65
C ARG A 117 -1.21 4.86 -2.58
N ILE A 118 -1.50 5.02 -3.87
CA ILE A 118 -1.26 4.00 -4.89
C ILE A 118 0.23 3.93 -5.21
N GLY A 119 0.76 2.72 -5.32
CA GLY A 119 2.11 2.48 -5.77
C GLY A 119 2.26 1.12 -6.42
N THR A 120 3.51 0.78 -6.71
CA THR A 120 3.91 -0.49 -7.30
C THR A 120 4.57 -1.37 -6.23
N SER A 121 4.21 -2.64 -6.19
CA SER A 121 4.87 -3.65 -5.36
C SER A 121 6.25 -4.02 -5.92
N THR A 122 7.06 -4.72 -5.13
CA THR A 122 8.37 -5.21 -5.57
C THR A 122 8.31 -6.19 -6.74
N ASP A 123 7.15 -6.81 -6.96
CA ASP A 123 6.83 -7.70 -8.08
C ASP A 123 5.97 -7.03 -9.18
N GLY A 124 5.90 -5.70 -9.21
CA GLY A 124 5.33 -4.93 -10.33
C GLY A 124 3.80 -4.83 -10.37
N LYS A 125 3.12 -5.21 -9.30
CA LYS A 125 1.65 -5.20 -9.19
C LYS A 125 1.15 -3.96 -8.43
N PRO A 126 -0.13 -3.56 -8.59
CA PRO A 126 -0.63 -2.38 -7.92
C PRO A 126 -0.90 -2.68 -6.44
N VAL A 127 -0.38 -1.83 -5.56
CA VAL A 127 -0.56 -1.90 -4.10
C VAL A 127 -0.89 -0.50 -3.59
N ALA A 128 -1.76 -0.42 -2.58
CA ALA A 128 -1.97 0.79 -1.82
C ALA A 128 -1.12 0.73 -0.55
N TYR A 129 -0.21 1.68 -0.38
CA TYR A 129 0.63 1.83 0.81
C TYR A 129 -0.01 2.83 1.75
N ARG A 130 0.01 2.55 3.06
CA ARG A 130 -0.40 3.53 4.07
C ARG A 130 0.48 4.77 3.93
N ILE A 131 -0.09 5.97 4.13
CA ILE A 131 0.60 7.23 3.82
C ILE A 131 1.90 7.46 4.63
N ASP A 132 2.03 6.83 5.79
CA ASP A 132 3.20 6.89 6.67
C ASP A 132 4.19 5.72 6.45
N THR A 133 3.92 4.83 5.48
CA THR A 133 4.79 3.70 5.14
C THR A 133 5.70 4.04 3.96
N SER A 134 7.01 3.86 4.15
CA SER A 134 8.02 3.93 3.09
C SER A 134 8.40 2.54 2.53
N ARG A 135 8.19 1.49 3.32
CA ARG A 135 8.58 0.12 2.99
C ARG A 135 7.76 -0.42 1.81
N GLN A 136 8.45 -0.80 0.74
CA GLN A 136 7.82 -1.52 -0.36
C GLN A 136 7.63 -3.00 0.01
N VAL A 137 6.54 -3.59 -0.49
CA VAL A 137 6.18 -4.99 -0.23
C VAL A 137 5.90 -5.71 -1.53
N SER A 138 6.01 -7.04 -1.52
CA SER A 138 5.46 -7.83 -2.63
C SER A 138 3.93 -7.81 -2.59
N TYR A 139 3.28 -8.09 -3.72
CA TYR A 139 1.83 -8.19 -3.78
C TYR A 139 1.27 -9.27 -2.83
N ALA A 140 1.96 -10.41 -2.74
CA ALA A 140 1.61 -11.50 -1.83
C ALA A 140 1.74 -11.10 -0.36
N GLU A 141 2.74 -10.29 -0.03
CA GLU A 141 2.91 -9.76 1.32
C GLU A 141 1.84 -8.71 1.67
N ALA A 142 1.49 -7.80 0.75
CA ALA A 142 0.33 -6.93 0.94
C ALA A 142 -0.95 -7.75 1.19
N GLY A 143 -1.10 -8.89 0.50
CA GLY A 143 -2.17 -9.85 0.76
C GLY A 143 -2.12 -10.42 2.18
N SER A 144 -0.94 -10.78 2.68
CA SER A 144 -0.77 -11.27 4.04
C SER A 144 -1.08 -10.21 5.10
N LEU A 145 -0.66 -8.96 4.89
CA LEU A 145 -0.98 -7.84 5.78
C LEU A 145 -2.48 -7.60 5.86
N LEU A 146 -3.18 -7.60 4.71
CA LEU A 146 -4.62 -7.43 4.68
C LEU A 146 -5.36 -8.63 5.31
N TYR A 147 -4.92 -9.86 5.03
CA TYR A 147 -5.54 -11.06 5.59
C TYR A 147 -5.39 -11.10 7.12
N GLN A 148 -4.20 -10.75 7.64
CA GLN A 148 -3.95 -10.65 9.07
C GLN A 148 -4.81 -9.56 9.70
N PHE A 149 -4.89 -8.39 9.07
CA PHE A 149 -5.76 -7.32 9.54
C PHE A 149 -7.23 -7.77 9.67
N TYR A 150 -7.76 -8.57 8.72
CA TYR A 150 -9.11 -9.12 8.86
C TYR A 150 -9.27 -10.07 10.04
N LEU A 151 -8.26 -10.89 10.35
CA LEU A 151 -8.24 -11.71 11.56
C LEU A 151 -8.26 -10.84 12.82
N ASP A 152 -7.42 -9.80 12.85
CA ASP A 152 -7.23 -8.93 14.02
C ASP A 152 -8.49 -8.12 14.35
N ILE A 153 -9.25 -7.68 13.34
CA ILE A 153 -10.53 -6.99 13.55
C ILE A 153 -11.70 -7.97 13.79
N GLY A 154 -11.47 -9.29 13.78
CA GLY A 154 -12.46 -10.29 14.11
C GLY A 154 -13.44 -10.64 12.99
N VAL A 155 -13.01 -10.61 11.72
CA VAL A 155 -13.81 -11.15 10.61
C VAL A 155 -14.09 -12.64 10.86
N PRO A 156 -15.35 -13.11 10.86
CA PRO A 156 -15.68 -14.52 11.08
C PRO A 156 -15.01 -15.45 10.05
N ASP A 157 -14.60 -16.64 10.49
CA ASP A 157 -13.88 -17.63 9.64
C ASP A 157 -14.64 -17.98 8.36
N ASP A 158 -15.97 -18.08 8.42
CA ASP A 158 -16.85 -18.36 7.28
C ASP A 158 -16.96 -17.19 6.29
N GLN A 159 -16.63 -15.97 6.73
CA GLN A 159 -16.68 -14.73 5.95
C GLN A 159 -15.29 -14.24 5.50
N LEU A 160 -14.21 -14.74 6.10
CA LEU A 160 -12.84 -14.30 5.86
C LEU A 160 -12.40 -14.50 4.41
N VAL A 161 -12.54 -15.73 3.89
CA VAL A 161 -12.17 -16.05 2.50
C VAL A 161 -13.05 -15.30 1.48
N PRO A 162 -14.39 -15.28 1.60
CA PRO A 162 -15.23 -14.48 0.71
C PRO A 162 -14.86 -12.98 0.70
N THR A 163 -14.57 -12.41 1.87
CA THR A 163 -14.16 -11.00 1.99
C THR A 163 -12.83 -10.75 1.31
N PHE A 164 -11.83 -11.60 1.59
CA PHE A 164 -10.49 -11.48 1.02
C PHE A 164 -10.47 -11.69 -0.51
N ASN A 165 -11.30 -12.60 -1.03
CA ASN A 165 -11.38 -12.88 -2.47
C ASN A 165 -11.68 -11.63 -3.30
N GLY A 166 -12.43 -10.69 -2.75
CA GLY A 166 -12.74 -9.45 -3.42
C GLY A 166 -11.63 -8.40 -3.39
N ARG A 167 -10.45 -8.68 -2.80
CA ARG A 167 -9.34 -7.74 -2.47
C ARG A 167 -7.98 -8.23 -2.96
N TYR A 168 -7.90 -9.45 -3.46
CA TYR A 168 -6.67 -10.02 -3.99
C TYR A 168 -6.93 -10.55 -5.40
N GLU A 169 -6.04 -10.23 -6.34
CA GLU A 169 -6.18 -10.70 -7.73
C GLU A 169 -6.11 -12.23 -7.79
N GLY A 170 -7.18 -12.89 -8.24
CA GLY A 170 -7.33 -14.35 -8.19
C GLY A 170 -7.74 -14.92 -6.82
N GLY A 171 -7.99 -14.05 -5.84
CA GLY A 171 -8.51 -14.38 -4.52
C GLY A 171 -7.56 -15.16 -3.61
N HIS A 172 -8.12 -15.71 -2.54
CA HIS A 172 -7.42 -16.45 -1.49
C HIS A 172 -6.59 -17.62 -2.03
N ALA A 173 -7.11 -18.36 -3.02
CA ALA A 173 -6.39 -19.47 -3.63
C ALA A 173 -5.11 -19.01 -4.35
N ALA A 174 -5.19 -17.92 -5.12
CA ALA A 174 -4.03 -17.35 -5.81
C ALA A 174 -2.99 -16.81 -4.81
N TRP A 175 -3.44 -16.13 -3.75
CA TRP A 175 -2.58 -15.65 -2.68
C TRP A 175 -1.85 -16.81 -1.97
N GLN A 176 -2.56 -17.88 -1.62
CA GLN A 176 -1.98 -19.06 -0.96
C GLN A 176 -0.90 -19.73 -1.83
N ALA A 177 -1.12 -19.81 -3.14
CA ALA A 177 -0.12 -20.32 -4.08
C ALA A 177 1.12 -19.41 -4.17
N GLN A 178 0.93 -18.09 -4.13
CA GLN A 178 2.02 -17.11 -4.25
C GLN A 178 2.85 -17.02 -2.96
N LYS A 179 2.22 -17.03 -1.79
CA LYS A 179 2.94 -16.99 -0.50
C LYS A 179 3.73 -18.29 -0.22
N GLY A 180 3.22 -19.43 -0.69
CA GLY A 180 3.92 -20.73 -0.60
C GLY A 180 5.05 -20.87 -1.63
N GLY A 181 5.10 -19.99 -2.63
CA GLY A 181 6.12 -19.93 -3.67
C GLY A 181 7.36 -19.11 -3.30
N ALA A 182 7.39 -18.48 -2.12
CA ALA A 182 8.57 -17.81 -1.57
C ALA A 182 9.60 -18.85 -1.07
N LYS A 183 10.09 -19.70 -1.97
CA LYS A 183 11.49 -20.16 -1.91
C LYS A 183 12.32 -19.11 -2.67
N PRO A 184 13.51 -18.74 -2.18
CA PRO A 184 14.33 -17.73 -2.83
C PRO A 184 14.58 -18.19 -4.26
N ALA A 185 14.05 -17.44 -5.23
CA ALA A 185 14.39 -17.64 -6.62
C ALA A 185 15.87 -17.31 -6.77
N THR A 186 16.69 -18.35 -6.82
CA THR A 186 17.98 -18.34 -7.51
C THR A 186 17.73 -17.90 -8.95
N GLN A 187 17.70 -16.59 -9.17
CA GLN A 187 17.95 -15.99 -10.48
C GLN A 187 19.24 -15.19 -10.36
N GLN A 188 20.27 -15.73 -10.98
CA GLN A 188 21.49 -15.01 -11.34
C GLN A 188 21.11 -13.75 -12.12
N SER A 189 21.21 -12.61 -11.45
CA SER A 189 21.53 -11.30 -12.01
C SER A 189 22.35 -10.58 -10.94
N PRO A 190 23.33 -9.75 -11.31
CA PRO A 190 24.38 -9.34 -10.39
C PRO A 190 23.77 -8.59 -9.21
N ALA A 191 24.09 -9.05 -8.01
CA ALA A 191 23.51 -8.53 -6.76
C ALA A 191 23.70 -7.01 -6.64
N PRO A 192 22.64 -6.22 -6.37
CA PRO A 192 22.77 -5.09 -5.48
C PRO A 192 22.89 -5.67 -4.06
N SER A 193 23.96 -5.28 -3.37
CA SER A 193 24.32 -5.74 -2.04
C SER A 193 23.13 -5.73 -1.09
N THR A 194 22.72 -6.92 -0.64
CA THR A 194 21.93 -7.13 0.58
C THR A 194 22.70 -6.56 1.76
N GLN A 195 22.39 -5.32 2.13
CA GLN A 195 22.81 -4.77 3.40
C GLN A 195 21.60 -4.77 4.32
N THR A 196 21.59 -5.74 5.24
CA THR A 196 20.45 -6.03 6.12
C THR A 196 20.33 -5.01 7.26
N GLU A 197 21.37 -4.20 7.49
CA GLU A 197 21.40 -3.05 8.40
C GLU A 197 22.40 -2.01 7.87
N TRP A 198 22.00 -0.75 7.79
CA TRP A 198 22.91 0.35 7.44
C TRP A 198 23.89 0.59 8.60
N PRO A 199 25.18 0.85 8.34
CA PRO A 199 26.13 1.22 9.38
C PRO A 199 25.66 2.51 10.08
N GLU A 200 25.97 2.68 11.36
CA GLU A 200 25.67 3.94 12.07
C GLU A 200 26.40 5.12 11.41
N VAL A 201 25.64 6.05 10.81
CA VAL A 201 26.17 7.27 10.19
C VAL A 201 25.90 8.45 11.11
N LYS A 202 26.96 9.06 11.63
CA LYS A 202 26.91 10.23 12.53
C LYS A 202 27.13 11.55 11.81
N THR A 203 27.90 11.52 10.72
CA THR A 203 28.20 12.71 9.91
C THR A 203 28.25 12.31 8.45
N ALA A 204 27.60 13.07 7.58
CA ALA A 204 27.69 12.92 6.14
C ALA A 204 27.76 14.30 5.49
N TRP A 205 28.65 14.48 4.52
CA TRP A 205 28.71 15.70 3.72
C TRP A 205 29.33 15.41 2.35
N CYS A 206 28.86 16.11 1.32
CA CYS A 206 29.41 16.05 -0.04
C CYS A 206 29.73 17.46 -0.53
N ASN A 207 30.85 17.62 -1.23
CA ASN A 207 31.25 18.89 -1.81
C ASN A 207 30.38 19.21 -3.04
N PRO A 208 29.61 20.31 -3.05
CA PRO A 208 28.78 20.68 -4.20
C PRO A 208 29.57 21.14 -5.44
N ARG A 209 30.88 21.36 -5.31
CA ARG A 209 31.75 21.92 -6.38
C ARG A 209 32.75 20.93 -6.97
N MET A 210 32.84 19.72 -6.42
CA MET A 210 33.72 18.66 -6.94
C MET A 210 32.94 17.35 -7.03
N ASP A 211 32.93 16.76 -8.22
CA ASP A 211 32.35 15.44 -8.43
C ASP A 211 33.09 14.40 -7.57
N ASP A 212 32.34 13.50 -6.94
CA ASP A 212 32.86 12.36 -6.16
C ASP A 212 33.70 12.73 -4.91
N ASP A 213 33.34 13.82 -4.23
CA ASP A 213 33.96 14.24 -2.97
C ASP A 213 32.95 14.21 -1.81
N CYS A 214 32.60 12.99 -1.40
CA CYS A 214 31.71 12.72 -0.28
C CYS A 214 32.45 12.08 0.89
N TYR A 215 32.02 12.41 2.11
CA TYR A 215 32.58 11.88 3.35
C TYR A 215 31.44 11.36 4.25
N ILE A 216 31.60 10.12 4.71
CA ILE A 216 30.74 9.50 5.73
C ILE A 216 31.63 9.20 6.94
N ASN A 217 31.23 9.65 8.12
CA ASN A 217 31.99 9.49 9.38
C ASN A 217 33.48 9.90 9.22
N SER A 218 33.73 11.04 8.58
CA SER A 218 35.07 11.58 8.25
C SER A 218 35.93 10.70 7.31
N LYS A 219 35.35 9.69 6.66
CA LYS A 219 36.04 8.87 5.64
C LYS A 219 35.52 9.22 4.25
N LYS A 220 36.43 9.40 3.30
CA LYS A 220 36.05 9.62 1.90
C LYS A 220 35.36 8.38 1.34
N VAL A 221 34.19 8.56 0.75
CA VAL A 221 33.36 7.51 0.15
C VAL A 221 32.96 7.96 -1.25
N PRO A 222 33.13 7.12 -2.29
CA PRO A 222 32.64 7.43 -3.63
C PRO A 222 31.10 7.50 -3.65
N ILE A 223 30.53 8.37 -4.48
CA ILE A 223 29.08 8.57 -4.64
C ILE A 223 28.39 7.24 -5.00
N ALA A 224 28.99 6.46 -5.90
CA ALA A 224 28.47 5.14 -6.29
C ALA A 224 28.41 4.13 -5.13
N GLU A 225 29.09 4.40 -4.02
CA GLU A 225 29.09 3.57 -2.82
C GLU A 225 28.27 4.15 -1.66
N LEU A 226 27.59 5.29 -1.83
CA LEU A 226 26.73 5.87 -0.79
C LEU A 226 25.58 4.95 -0.41
N GLY A 227 25.08 4.18 -1.38
CA GLY A 227 24.14 3.08 -1.15
C GLY A 227 24.69 1.90 -0.35
N LYS A 228 25.90 2.01 0.24
CA LYS A 228 26.39 1.11 1.31
C LYS A 228 26.32 1.72 2.73
N TRP A 229 25.98 3.00 2.82
CA TRP A 229 25.99 3.77 4.08
C TRP A 229 24.65 4.40 4.43
N LEU A 230 23.93 4.91 3.43
CA LEU A 230 22.65 5.60 3.60
C LEU A 230 21.62 5.05 2.61
N PRO A 231 20.34 5.02 2.98
CA PRO A 231 19.27 4.60 2.07
C PRO A 231 19.03 5.63 0.97
N ASP A 232 18.53 5.17 -0.17
CA ASP A 232 18.04 6.05 -1.22
C ASP A 232 16.70 6.67 -0.82
N ILE A 233 16.57 7.98 -0.99
CA ILE A 233 15.34 8.72 -0.70
C ILE A 233 15.05 9.75 -1.79
N SER A 234 13.83 10.27 -1.84
CA SER A 234 13.46 11.40 -2.70
C SER A 234 13.45 12.72 -1.92
N GLU A 235 13.62 13.86 -2.60
CA GLU A 235 13.50 15.19 -1.97
C GLU A 235 12.14 15.36 -1.28
N SER A 236 11.06 14.88 -1.90
CA SER A 236 9.72 14.91 -1.31
C SER A 236 9.61 14.11 -0.01
N ASN A 237 10.41 13.06 0.18
CA ASN A 237 10.44 12.31 1.45
C ASN A 237 11.17 13.10 2.54
N ALA A 238 12.25 13.82 2.20
CA ALA A 238 12.99 14.66 3.14
C ALA A 238 12.13 15.84 3.62
N ASP A 239 11.47 16.55 2.69
CA ASP A 239 10.59 17.68 3.00
C ASP A 239 9.41 17.27 3.92
N GLN A 240 8.82 16.10 3.68
CA GLN A 240 7.70 15.59 4.49
C GLN A 240 8.11 15.22 5.92
N LEU A 241 9.37 14.86 6.13
CA LEU A 241 9.94 14.55 7.44
C LEU A 241 10.49 15.80 8.15
N GLY A 242 10.29 16.98 7.57
CA GLY A 242 10.78 18.26 8.08
C GLY A 242 12.30 18.43 7.93
N GLY A 243 12.91 17.59 7.09
CA GLY A 243 14.31 17.65 6.73
C GLY A 243 14.55 18.43 5.44
N HIS A 244 15.77 18.35 4.91
CA HIS A 244 16.18 18.98 3.66
C HIS A 244 17.26 18.17 2.96
N CYS A 245 17.43 18.40 1.65
CA CYS A 245 18.52 17.79 0.89
C CYS A 245 19.57 18.82 0.48
N GLU A 246 20.84 18.45 0.64
CA GLU A 246 22.00 19.20 0.17
C GLU A 246 22.75 18.40 -0.90
N THR A 247 22.71 18.90 -2.14
CA THR A 247 23.32 18.25 -3.31
C THR A 247 22.75 16.86 -3.57
N ILE A 248 23.35 15.82 -2.98
CA ILE A 248 22.90 14.43 -3.11
C ILE A 248 22.57 13.80 -1.76
N LEU A 249 22.92 14.42 -0.63
CA LEU A 249 22.63 13.89 0.70
C LEU A 249 21.39 14.58 1.25
N CYS A 250 20.62 13.87 2.06
CA CYS A 250 19.47 14.42 2.75
C CYS A 250 19.60 14.22 4.25
N PHE A 251 19.08 15.19 4.97
CA PHE A 251 19.16 15.32 6.42
C PHE A 251 17.76 15.49 6.99
N ASP A 252 17.54 14.95 8.19
CA ASP A 252 16.29 15.15 8.91
C ASP A 252 16.22 16.53 9.57
N LYS A 253 15.12 16.81 10.29
CA LYS A 253 14.89 18.06 11.02
C LYS A 253 15.95 18.38 12.10
N ASP A 254 16.76 17.40 12.51
CA ASP A 254 17.79 17.52 13.55
C ASP A 254 19.22 17.50 12.92
N ASP A 255 19.31 17.80 11.61
CA ASP A 255 20.53 17.77 10.78
C ASP A 255 21.25 16.41 10.76
N GLN A 256 20.53 15.30 11.02
CA GLN A 256 21.12 13.96 10.96
C GLN A 256 21.02 13.36 9.56
N PRO A 257 22.08 12.70 9.05
CA PRO A 257 22.04 12.07 7.73
C PRO A 257 20.97 10.99 7.65
N MET A 258 19.99 11.17 6.76
CA MET A 258 18.83 10.28 6.66
C MET A 258 18.80 9.48 5.36
N GLY A 259 19.48 9.95 4.31
CA GLY A 259 19.49 9.29 3.01
C GLY A 259 20.29 10.04 1.95
N TYR A 260 20.27 9.53 0.72
CA TYR A 260 20.83 10.20 -0.45
C TYR A 260 19.85 10.16 -1.64
N LEU A 261 19.93 11.15 -2.53
CA LEU A 261 19.13 11.24 -3.75
C LEU A 261 19.73 10.35 -4.84
N LEU A 262 18.89 9.50 -5.45
CA LEU A 262 19.26 8.79 -6.68
C LEU A 262 19.25 9.80 -7.85
N GLN A 263 20.39 9.97 -8.52
CA GLN A 263 20.48 10.72 -9.79
C GLN A 263 20.01 9.88 -10.97
#